data_AF-A0ABD1NZN3-F1
#
_entry.id   AF-A0ABD1NZN3-F1
#
_cell.length_a   1.000
_cell.length_b   1.000
_cell.length_c   1.000
_cell.angle_alpha   90.00
_cell.angle_beta   90.00
_cell.angle_gamma   90.00
#
_symmetry.space_group_name_H-M   'P 1'
#
loop_
_entity.id
_entity.type
_entity.pdbx_description
1 polymer ?
#
loop_
_entity_poly.entity_id
_entity_poly.type
_entity_poly.pdbx_seq_one_letter_code
_entity_poly.pdbx_strand_id
1 'polypeptide(L)'
;MYSVYGVEPRLDNYSCMVDLLGRSACLKDAYELIKRMPMEPNHGVWEALLNACRICNNVELEKEVAERLFALEPSDRRNYVAASHWKEASKKQDPDQDVKEDMIKEHSEKLALAFGLLVTEEGLPLVITKNLKIYEDCHNMAKFVSLTEDRVIIIRDVKQFHHFAYGLCSCGDYW
;
A
#
# COMPACT_ATOMS: atom_id res chain seq x y z
N MET A 1 17.51 0.24 1.09
CA MET A 1 17.02 -1.14 0.89
C MET A 1 18.12 -2.06 0.39
N TYR A 2 18.68 -1.90 -0.82
CA TYR A 2 19.82 -2.74 -1.25
C TYR A 2 21.08 -2.58 -0.39
N SER A 3 21.47 -1.34 -0.10
CA SER A 3 22.72 -1.04 0.64
C SER A 3 22.71 -1.39 2.14
N VAL A 4 21.55 -1.79 2.69
CA VAL A 4 21.38 -2.06 4.12
C VAL A 4 20.95 -3.51 4.36
N TYR A 5 20.04 -4.04 3.51
CA TYR A 5 19.42 -5.35 3.72
C TYR A 5 19.67 -6.34 2.57
N GLY A 6 20.39 -5.95 1.52
CA GLY A 6 20.68 -6.82 0.36
C GLY A 6 19.45 -7.21 -0.49
N VAL A 7 18.28 -6.66 -0.19
CA VAL A 7 17.04 -6.89 -0.94
C VAL A 7 16.90 -5.85 -2.04
N GLU A 8 16.77 -6.32 -3.27
CA GLU A 8 16.46 -5.48 -4.43
C GLU A 8 14.94 -5.17 -4.46
N PRO A 9 14.54 -3.89 -4.32
CA PRO A 9 13.13 -3.51 -4.32
C PRO A 9 12.46 -3.83 -5.65
N ARG A 10 11.28 -4.46 -5.59
CA ARG A 10 10.44 -4.76 -6.75
C ARG A 10 9.28 -3.76 -6.85
N LEU A 11 8.58 -3.78 -7.97
CA LEU A 11 7.41 -2.92 -8.22
C LEU A 11 6.38 -2.96 -7.08
N ASP A 12 6.14 -4.14 -6.50
CA ASP A 12 5.20 -4.32 -5.39
C ASP A 12 5.63 -3.59 -4.12
N ASN A 13 6.95 -3.50 -3.85
CA ASN A 13 7.47 -2.75 -2.72
C ASN A 13 7.23 -1.24 -2.91
N TYR A 14 7.43 -0.72 -4.12
CA TYR A 14 7.15 0.68 -4.44
C TYR A 14 5.66 1.01 -4.38
N SER A 15 4.79 0.12 -4.90
CA SER A 15 3.33 0.30 -4.78
C SER A 15 2.91 0.42 -3.31
N CYS A 16 3.45 -0.43 -2.43
CA CYS A 16 3.20 -0.34 -0.99
C CYS A 16 3.70 0.96 -0.38
N MET A 17 4.89 1.43 -0.77
CA MET A 17 5.43 2.70 -0.27
C MET A 17 4.62 3.92 -0.75
N VAL A 18 4.15 3.90 -2.00
CA VAL A 18 3.30 4.96 -2.56
C VAL A 18 1.94 5.00 -1.88
N ASP A 19 1.31 3.84 -1.64
CA ASP A 19 0.05 3.75 -0.89
C ASP A 19 0.22 4.27 0.55
N LEU A 20 1.32 3.91 1.24
CA LEU A 20 1.65 4.42 2.57
C LEU A 20 1.78 5.94 2.58
N LEU A 21 2.65 6.50 1.73
CA LEU A 21 2.88 7.95 1.66
C LEU A 21 1.58 8.69 1.29
N GLY A 22 0.78 8.11 0.41
CA GLY A 22 -0.51 8.61 0.02
C GLY A 22 -1.52 8.69 1.16
N ARG A 23 -1.64 7.62 1.97
CA ARG A 23 -2.53 7.58 3.15
C ARG A 23 -2.06 8.50 4.27
N SER A 24 -0.75 8.77 4.36
CA SER A 24 -0.19 9.77 5.28
C SER A 24 -0.35 11.22 4.79
N ALA A 25 -1.11 11.45 3.71
CA ALA A 25 -1.29 12.74 3.05
C ALA A 25 0.00 13.37 2.50
N CYS A 26 1.07 12.57 2.35
CA CYS A 26 2.36 12.99 1.78
C CYS A 26 2.40 12.75 0.26
N LEU A 27 1.40 13.27 -0.48
CA LEU A 27 1.27 13.03 -1.94
C LEU A 27 2.50 13.44 -2.76
N LYS A 28 3.16 14.55 -2.36
CA LYS A 28 4.38 15.02 -3.04
C LYS A 28 5.50 14.00 -2.93
N ASP A 29 5.69 13.44 -1.73
CA ASP A 29 6.72 12.44 -1.48
C ASP A 29 6.39 11.12 -2.19
N ALA A 30 5.12 10.74 -2.24
CA ALA A 30 4.65 9.57 -2.99
C ALA A 30 4.98 9.71 -4.48
N TYR A 31 4.70 10.88 -5.07
CA TYR A 31 5.00 11.15 -6.48
C TYR A 31 6.50 11.25 -6.78
N GLU A 32 7.27 11.88 -5.89
CA GLU A 32 8.73 11.94 -6.00
C GLU A 32 9.38 10.56 -5.87
N LEU A 33 8.82 9.67 -5.03
CA LEU A 33 9.27 8.28 -4.95
C LEU A 33 9.11 7.56 -6.28
N ILE A 34 7.97 7.73 -6.96
CA ILE A 34 7.71 7.14 -8.28
C ILE A 34 8.74 7.62 -9.31
N LYS A 35 9.05 8.93 -9.33
CA LYS A 35 10.07 9.48 -10.25
C LYS A 35 11.47 8.94 -10.01
N ARG A 36 11.78 8.56 -8.77
CA ARG A 36 13.10 8.05 -8.36
C ARG A 36 13.22 6.53 -8.51
N MET A 37 12.16 5.86 -8.97
CA MET A 37 12.21 4.42 -9.19
C MET A 37 13.28 4.06 -10.24
N PRO A 38 14.08 3.02 -10.01
CA PRO A 38 15.07 2.56 -10.98
C PRO A 38 14.45 1.76 -12.14
N MET A 39 13.13 1.57 -12.15
CA MET A 39 12.36 0.88 -13.18
C MET A 39 11.06 1.64 -13.49
N GLU A 40 10.48 1.36 -14.66
CA GLU A 40 9.20 1.94 -15.08
C GLU A 40 8.05 1.51 -14.15
N PRO A 41 7.25 2.45 -13.62
CA PRO A 41 6.13 2.11 -12.74
C PRO A 41 5.01 1.44 -13.52
N ASN A 42 4.48 0.34 -12.98
CA ASN A 42 3.36 -0.38 -13.58
C ASN A 42 2.00 0.21 -13.15
N HIS A 43 0.90 -0.37 -13.65
CA HIS A 43 -0.47 0.00 -13.28
C HIS A 43 -0.66 0.07 -11.76
N GLY A 44 -0.16 -0.91 -11.00
CA GLY A 44 -0.36 -0.97 -9.55
C GLY A 44 0.30 0.16 -8.76
N VAL A 45 1.42 0.71 -9.24
CA VAL A 45 2.06 1.87 -8.60
C VAL A 45 1.27 3.15 -8.86
N TRP A 46 0.82 3.36 -10.11
CA TRP A 46 0.01 4.52 -10.46
C TRP A 46 -1.39 4.47 -9.84
N GLU A 47 -2.00 3.29 -9.75
CA GLU A 47 -3.29 3.08 -9.08
C GLU A 47 -3.21 3.41 -7.59
N ALA A 48 -2.12 3.03 -6.92
CA ALA A 48 -1.87 3.41 -5.53
C ALA A 48 -1.84 4.94 -5.34
N LEU A 49 -1.13 5.66 -6.21
CA LEU A 49 -1.09 7.13 -6.16
C LEU A 49 -2.45 7.76 -6.49
N LEU A 50 -3.17 7.23 -7.48
CA LEU A 50 -4.49 7.72 -7.86
C LEU A 50 -5.47 7.66 -6.67
N ASN A 51 -5.48 6.53 -5.97
CA ASN A 51 -6.32 6.35 -4.80
C ASN A 51 -5.94 7.30 -3.67
N ALA A 52 -4.64 7.53 -3.46
CA ALA A 52 -4.17 8.52 -2.51
C ALA A 52 -4.64 9.94 -2.86
N CYS A 53 -4.61 10.32 -4.14
CA CYS A 53 -5.07 11.64 -4.59
C CYS A 53 -6.54 11.87 -4.26
N ARG A 54 -7.37 10.84 -4.40
CA ARG A 54 -8.80 10.88 -4.05
C ARG A 54 -9.03 11.07 -2.56
N ILE A 55 -8.26 10.40 -1.72
CA ILE A 55 -8.36 10.52 -0.26
C ILE A 55 -8.00 11.93 0.20
N CYS A 56 -6.95 12.51 -0.38
CA CYS A 56 -6.48 13.86 -0.03
C CYS A 56 -7.20 14.96 -0.83
N ASN A 57 -8.18 14.61 -1.66
CA ASN A 57 -8.89 15.50 -2.59
C ASN A 57 -8.00 16.37 -3.48
N ASN A 58 -6.85 15.84 -3.90
CA ASN A 58 -5.98 16.52 -4.84
C ASN A 58 -6.40 16.19 -6.28
N VAL A 59 -7.42 16.91 -6.75
CA VAL A 59 -8.04 16.69 -8.07
C VAL A 59 -7.05 16.95 -9.22
N GLU A 60 -6.13 17.89 -9.04
CA GLU A 60 -5.11 18.20 -10.06
C GLU A 60 -4.17 17.02 -10.29
N LEU A 61 -3.64 16.43 -9.21
CA LEU A 61 -2.78 15.26 -9.30
C LEU A 61 -3.58 14.00 -9.68
N GLU A 62 -4.84 13.87 -9.25
CA GLU A 62 -5.72 12.77 -9.66
C GLU A 62 -5.90 12.76 -11.20
N LYS A 63 -6.15 13.93 -11.80
CA LYS A 63 -6.27 14.07 -13.25
C LYS A 63 -4.99 13.61 -13.96
N GLU A 64 -3.83 14.09 -13.51
CA GLU A 64 -2.55 13.75 -14.14
C GLU A 64 -2.29 12.23 -14.10
N VAL A 65 -2.51 11.61 -12.94
CA VAL A 65 -2.30 10.16 -12.77
C VAL A 65 -3.30 9.36 -13.60
N ALA A 66 -4.56 9.78 -13.68
CA ALA A 66 -5.57 9.13 -14.51
C ALA A 66 -5.19 9.17 -16.00
N GLU A 67 -4.69 10.30 -16.51
CA GLU A 67 -4.22 10.42 -17.89
C GLU A 67 -3.02 9.50 -18.18
N ARG A 68 -2.10 9.34 -17.22
CA ARG A 68 -0.98 8.40 -17.33
C ARG A 68 -1.43 6.94 -17.36
N LEU A 69 -2.36 6.55 -16.48
CA LEU A 69 -2.93 5.20 -16.46
C LEU A 69 -3.62 4.86 -17.79
N PHE A 70 -4.37 5.81 -18.36
CA PHE A 70 -4.95 5.66 -19.70
C PHE A 70 -3.92 5.47 -20.80
N ALA A 71 -2.82 6.21 -20.74
CA ALA A 71 -1.74 6.08 -21.72
C ALA A 71 -1.02 4.71 -21.61
N LEU A 72 -0.88 4.18 -20.40
CA LEU A 72 -0.26 2.88 -20.13
C LEU A 72 -1.14 1.72 -20.60
N GLU A 73 -2.43 1.72 -20.25
CA GLU A 73 -3.37 0.64 -20.61
C GLU A 73 -4.70 1.21 -21.13
N PRO A 74 -4.76 1.62 -22.42
CA PRO A 74 -5.95 2.25 -23.00
C PRO A 74 -7.19 1.34 -23.03
N SER A 75 -6.99 0.03 -23.00
CA SER A 75 -8.06 -0.97 -23.05
C SER A 75 -8.61 -1.36 -21.68
N ASP A 76 -8.00 -0.89 -20.59
CA ASP A 76 -8.48 -1.21 -19.26
C ASP A 76 -9.75 -0.39 -18.94
N ARG A 77 -10.85 -1.11 -18.72
CA ARG A 77 -12.14 -0.52 -18.33
C ARG A 77 -12.05 0.24 -17.00
N ARG A 78 -11.15 -0.13 -16.09
CA ARG A 78 -10.92 0.54 -14.80
C ARG A 78 -10.48 1.99 -14.99
N ASN A 79 -9.75 2.29 -16.07
CA ASN A 79 -9.33 3.66 -16.39
C ASN A 79 -10.52 4.56 -16.70
N TYR A 80 -11.57 4.06 -17.36
CA TYR A 80 -12.79 4.84 -17.62
C TYR A 80 -13.53 5.27 -16.36
N VAL A 81 -13.58 4.39 -15.35
CA VAL A 81 -14.13 4.74 -14.03
C VAL A 81 -13.24 5.78 -13.35
N ALA A 82 -11.92 5.65 -13.48
CA ALA A 82 -11.01 6.66 -12.95
C ALA A 82 -11.18 8.04 -13.59
N ALA A 83 -11.40 8.11 -14.90
CA ALA A 83 -11.66 9.38 -15.58
C ALA A 83 -12.99 10.03 -15.23
N SER A 84 -14.06 9.26 -14.97
CA SER A 84 -15.34 9.85 -14.58
C SER A 84 -15.25 10.49 -13.19
N HIS A 85 -14.53 9.85 -12.27
CA HIS A 85 -14.35 10.34 -10.89
C HIS A 85 -13.71 11.72 -10.83
N TRP A 86 -12.53 11.94 -11.42
CA TRP A 86 -11.87 13.25 -11.33
C TRP A 86 -12.65 14.35 -12.08
N LYS A 87 -13.35 14.00 -13.18
CA LYS A 87 -14.23 14.94 -13.91
C LYS A 87 -15.43 15.37 -13.08
N GLU A 88 -15.95 14.49 -12.24
CA GLU A 88 -17.02 14.80 -11.28
C GLU A 88 -16.48 15.56 -10.07
N ALA A 89 -15.32 15.17 -9.54
CA ALA A 89 -14.66 15.85 -8.42
C ALA A 89 -14.29 17.30 -8.77
N SER A 90 -13.81 17.54 -10.01
CA SER A 90 -13.53 18.88 -10.54
C SER A 90 -14.77 19.78 -10.60
N LYS A 91 -15.99 19.21 -10.59
CA LYS A 91 -17.25 19.98 -10.57
C LYS A 91 -17.76 20.27 -9.16
N LYS A 92 -17.22 19.61 -8.13
CA LYS A 92 -17.71 19.62 -6.73
C LYS A 92 -16.79 20.38 -5.76
N GLN A 93 -16.05 21.40 -6.21
CA GLN A 93 -15.26 22.22 -5.28
C GLN A 93 -16.19 22.99 -4.32
N ASP A 94 -16.46 22.39 -3.16
CA ASP A 94 -17.01 22.98 -1.94
C ASP A 94 -16.04 22.59 -0.80
N PRO A 95 -15.62 23.50 0.12
CA PRO A 95 -14.36 23.35 0.87
C PRO A 95 -14.36 22.39 2.07
N ASP A 96 -15.48 21.76 2.44
CA ASP A 96 -15.54 20.89 3.61
C ASP A 96 -15.71 19.43 3.18
N GLN A 97 -14.70 18.61 3.46
CA GLN A 97 -14.68 17.22 3.02
C GLN A 97 -14.20 16.27 4.13
N ASP A 98 -15.09 15.35 4.48
CA ASP A 98 -14.80 14.21 5.33
C ASP A 98 -13.90 13.21 4.59
N VAL A 99 -12.74 12.92 5.21
CA VAL A 99 -11.81 11.87 4.79
C VAL A 99 -12.52 10.51 4.92
N LYS A 100 -12.67 9.77 3.82
CA LYS A 100 -13.34 8.45 3.84
C LYS A 100 -12.47 7.39 4.52
N GLU A 101 -12.85 7.00 5.73
CA GLU A 101 -12.23 5.96 6.56
C GLU A 101 -12.16 4.56 5.92
N ASP A 102 -12.90 4.32 4.83
CA ASP A 102 -13.13 2.96 4.31
C ASP A 102 -11.91 2.34 3.61
N MET A 103 -11.00 3.12 3.03
CA MET A 103 -9.79 2.56 2.42
C MET A 103 -8.69 2.22 3.42
N ILE A 104 -8.65 2.86 4.61
CA ILE A 104 -7.64 2.58 5.66
C ILE A 104 -7.73 1.13 6.15
N LYS A 105 -8.90 0.49 6.02
CA LYS A 105 -9.19 -0.85 6.55
C LYS A 105 -8.61 -2.01 5.74
N GLU A 106 -8.42 -1.86 4.43
CA GLU A 106 -8.12 -3.01 3.57
C GLU A 106 -6.73 -3.61 3.80
N HIS A 107 -5.70 -2.81 4.13
CA HIS A 107 -4.33 -3.30 4.31
C HIS A 107 -3.56 -2.67 5.48
N SER A 108 -4.25 -2.35 6.57
CA SER A 108 -3.65 -1.73 7.76
C SER A 108 -2.51 -2.55 8.39
N GLU A 109 -2.43 -3.86 8.12
CA GLU A 109 -1.34 -4.73 8.56
C GLU A 109 -0.01 -4.33 7.94
N LYS A 110 0.01 -3.89 6.67
CA LYS A 110 1.24 -3.44 6.02
C LYS A 110 1.81 -2.20 6.71
N LEU A 111 0.92 -1.27 7.08
CA LEU A 111 1.27 -0.08 7.86
C LEU A 111 1.79 -0.46 9.24
N ALA A 112 1.09 -1.37 9.93
CA ALA A 112 1.48 -1.84 11.26
C ALA A 112 2.82 -2.59 11.23
N LEU A 113 3.10 -3.39 10.19
CA LEU A 113 4.39 -4.02 9.96
C LEU A 113 5.48 -2.99 9.73
N ALA A 114 5.28 -2.07 8.79
CA ALA A 114 6.25 -1.02 8.48
C ALA A 114 6.58 -0.17 9.72
N PHE A 115 5.55 0.25 10.46
CA PHE A 115 5.75 1.00 11.70
C PHE A 115 6.46 0.17 12.76
N GLY A 116 6.03 -1.09 12.96
CA GLY A 116 6.65 -2.01 13.92
C GLY A 116 8.14 -2.19 13.65
N LEU A 117 8.55 -2.40 12.40
CA LEU A 117 9.95 -2.50 12.01
C LEU A 117 10.76 -1.23 12.29
N LEU A 118 10.15 -0.05 12.18
CA LEU A 118 10.83 1.22 12.44
C LEU A 118 11.05 1.50 13.94
N VAL A 119 10.15 1.04 14.80
CA VAL A 119 10.11 1.43 16.22
C VAL A 119 10.54 0.34 17.19
N THR A 120 10.88 -0.85 16.69
CA THR A 120 11.31 -1.99 17.52
C THR A 120 12.70 -2.46 17.13
N GLU A 121 13.45 -2.95 18.11
CA GLU A 121 14.80 -3.47 17.90
C GLU A 121 14.80 -4.72 17.02
N GLU A 122 15.93 -4.97 16.36
CA GLU A 122 16.14 -6.11 15.46
C GLU A 122 15.89 -7.45 16.17
N GLY A 123 15.26 -8.40 15.47
CA GLY A 123 14.91 -9.72 16.01
C GLY A 123 13.76 -9.75 17.03
N LEU A 124 13.30 -8.60 17.57
CA LEU A 124 12.17 -8.61 18.50
C LEU A 124 10.86 -8.97 17.80
N PRO A 125 10.02 -9.84 18.37
CA PRO A 125 8.75 -10.19 17.75
C PRO A 125 7.81 -8.99 17.54
N LEU A 126 7.14 -8.93 16.39
CA LEU A 126 6.05 -7.98 16.16
C LEU A 126 4.69 -8.63 16.40
N VAL A 127 3.82 -7.95 17.15
CA VAL A 127 2.45 -8.41 17.41
C VAL A 127 1.46 -7.40 16.87
N ILE A 128 0.63 -7.82 15.91
CA ILE A 128 -0.38 -6.99 15.26
C ILE A 128 -1.75 -7.61 15.53
N THR A 129 -2.70 -6.79 15.97
CA THR A 129 -4.10 -7.21 16.14
C THR A 129 -4.97 -6.51 15.11
N LYS A 130 -5.71 -7.28 14.32
CA LYS A 130 -6.67 -6.79 13.34
C LYS A 130 -8.08 -7.26 13.70
N ASN A 131 -9.03 -6.34 13.61
CA ASN A 131 -10.46 -6.61 13.86
C ASN A 131 -11.21 -7.14 12.63
N LEU A 132 -10.49 -7.48 11.57
CA LEU A 132 -10.97 -8.01 10.29
C LEU A 132 -10.05 -9.13 9.84
N LYS A 133 -10.54 -10.00 8.95
CA LYS A 133 -9.74 -11.08 8.36
C LYS A 133 -8.51 -10.53 7.64
N ILE A 134 -7.36 -11.20 7.75
CA ILE A 134 -6.18 -10.84 6.95
C ILE A 134 -6.41 -11.17 5.47
N TYR A 135 -5.97 -10.27 4.60
CA TYR A 135 -5.99 -10.47 3.14
C TYR A 135 -4.74 -11.26 2.70
N GLU A 136 -4.85 -11.95 1.57
CA GLU A 136 -3.76 -12.78 1.02
C GLU A 136 -2.47 -11.99 0.79
N ASP A 137 -2.58 -10.75 0.35
CA ASP A 137 -1.45 -9.87 0.09
C ASP A 137 -0.74 -9.42 1.40
N CYS A 138 -1.49 -9.10 2.44
CA CYS A 138 -0.98 -8.81 3.78
C CYS A 138 -0.33 -10.06 4.41
N HIS A 139 -0.92 -11.23 4.17
CA HIS A 139 -0.38 -12.51 4.62
C HIS A 139 0.96 -12.83 3.96
N ASN A 140 1.05 -12.68 2.64
CA ASN A 140 2.29 -12.88 1.89
C ASN A 140 3.36 -11.84 2.25
N MET A 141 2.96 -10.60 2.51
CA MET A 141 3.87 -9.56 3.01
C MET A 141 4.45 -9.95 4.38
N ALA A 142 3.62 -10.42 5.33
CA ALA A 142 4.09 -10.83 6.64
C ALA A 142 5.08 -12.01 6.57
N LYS A 143 4.83 -12.98 5.68
CA LYS A 143 5.81 -14.04 5.36
C LYS A 143 7.12 -13.45 4.86
N PHE A 144 7.08 -12.60 3.84
CA PHE A 144 8.25 -11.98 3.26
C PHE A 144 9.08 -11.21 4.31
N VAL A 145 8.42 -10.41 5.16
CA VAL A 145 9.08 -9.68 6.24
C VAL A 145 9.69 -10.64 7.26
N SER A 146 8.98 -11.71 7.67
CA SER A 146 9.53 -12.68 8.62
C SER A 146 10.79 -13.40 8.11
N LEU A 147 10.93 -13.56 6.79
CA LEU A 147 12.10 -14.15 6.16
C LEU A 147 13.26 -13.16 6.07
N THR A 148 12.98 -11.92 5.69
CA THR A 148 14.01 -10.91 5.39
C THR A 148 14.57 -10.24 6.63
N GLU A 149 13.74 -10.07 7.66
CA GLU A 149 14.12 -9.42 8.92
C GLU A 149 14.53 -10.44 10.01
N ASP A 150 14.59 -11.73 9.67
CA ASP A 150 14.80 -12.87 10.58
C ASP A 150 14.02 -12.72 11.89
N ARG A 151 12.72 -12.44 11.75
CA ARG A 151 11.88 -11.96 12.84
C ARG A 151 10.55 -12.70 12.88
N VAL A 152 10.12 -13.04 14.09
CA VAL A 152 8.78 -13.59 14.30
C VAL A 152 7.74 -12.47 14.22
N ILE A 153 6.71 -12.67 13.41
CA ILE A 153 5.54 -11.78 13.35
C ILE A 153 4.32 -12.59 13.77
N ILE A 154 3.50 -12.02 14.65
CA ILE A 154 2.24 -12.61 15.08
C ILE A 154 1.13 -11.65 14.66
N ILE A 155 0.28 -12.08 13.75
CA ILE A 155 -0.94 -11.34 13.39
C ILE A 155 -2.14 -12.09 13.94
N ARG A 156 -2.88 -11.45 14.84
CA ARG A 156 -4.18 -11.93 15.31
C ARG A 156 -5.26 -11.28 14.47
N ASP A 157 -6.03 -12.08 13.74
CA ASP A 157 -7.25 -11.61 13.09
C ASP A 157 -8.51 -12.15 13.80
N VAL A 158 -9.69 -11.96 13.18
CA VAL A 158 -10.97 -12.44 13.74
C VAL A 158 -11.14 -13.95 13.72
N LYS A 159 -10.37 -14.67 12.90
CA LYS A 159 -10.46 -16.13 12.75
C LYS A 159 -9.44 -16.85 13.61
N GLN A 160 -8.19 -16.40 13.61
CA GLN A 160 -7.07 -17.14 14.19
C GLN A 160 -5.82 -16.28 14.43
N PHE A 161 -4.83 -16.93 15.01
CA PHE A 161 -3.47 -16.41 15.11
C PHE A 161 -2.64 -16.93 13.95
N HIS A 162 -1.98 -16.00 13.26
CA HIS A 162 -1.02 -16.28 12.21
C HIS A 162 0.37 -16.04 12.79
N HIS A 163 1.16 -17.10 12.93
CA HIS A 163 2.56 -17.01 13.33
C HIS A 163 3.44 -17.12 12.08
N PHE A 164 4.12 -16.03 11.76
CA PHE A 164 5.04 -15.94 10.64
C PHE A 164 6.47 -16.06 11.14
N ALA A 165 7.22 -17.00 10.58
CA ALA A 165 8.64 -17.19 10.82
C ALA A 165 9.30 -17.82 9.59
N TYR A 166 10.48 -17.32 9.22
CA TYR A 166 11.27 -17.86 8.11
C TYR A 166 10.50 -17.97 6.79
N GLY A 167 9.60 -17.02 6.50
CA GLY A 167 8.82 -17.02 5.26
C GLY A 167 7.58 -17.90 5.26
N LEU A 168 7.28 -18.58 6.38
CA LEU A 168 6.15 -19.50 6.50
C LEU A 168 5.14 -18.94 7.51
N CYS A 169 3.88 -19.36 7.36
CA CYS A 169 2.82 -19.06 8.32
C CYS A 169 2.28 -20.36 8.92
N SER A 170 1.96 -20.35 10.22
CA SER A 170 1.36 -21.48 10.94
C SER A 170 0.00 -21.94 10.39
N CYS A 171 -0.72 -21.11 9.62
CA CYS A 171 -2.01 -21.47 9.05
C CYS A 171 -1.90 -22.38 7.81
N GLY A 172 -0.68 -22.63 7.29
CA GLY A 172 -0.47 -23.47 6.11
C GLY A 172 -1.15 -22.96 4.84
N ASP A 173 -1.31 -21.64 4.72
CA ASP A 173 -2.02 -20.98 3.61
C ASP A 173 -3.54 -21.23 3.58
N TYR A 174 -4.12 -21.55 4.73
CA TYR A 174 -5.57 -21.52 4.96
C TYR A 174 -5.92 -20.30 5.83
N TRP A 175 -6.00 -19.11 5.21
CA TRP A 175 -6.33 -17.84 5.89
C TRP A 175 -7.83 -17.55 5.97
#